data_AF-A0AAQ0QJY5-F1
#
_entry.id   AF-A0AAQ0QJY5-F1
#
_cell.length_a   1.000
_cell.length_b   1.000
_cell.length_c   1.000
_cell.angle_alpha   90.00
_cell.angle_beta   90.00
_cell.angle_gamma   90.00
#
_symmetry.space_group_name_H-M   'P 1'
#
loop_
_entity.id
_entity.type
_entity.pdbx_description
1 polymer ?
#
loop_
_entity_poly.entity_id
_entity_poly.type
_entity_poly.pdbx_seq_one_letter_code
_entity_poly.pdbx_strand_id
1 'polypeptide(L)'
;MTALTVTFIIKQALILGPLGIIKGVKATGYPFLKEDLERNGGIYSEEPVVIGDRMITSKGPGTTIEFALAIVRKAKGPETEKALREGMVIPECE
;
A
#
# COMPACT_ATOMS: atom_id res chain seq x y z
N MET A 1 13.33 -16.11 -5.09
CA MET A 1 13.44 -15.58 -3.71
C MET A 1 12.38 -14.50 -3.56
N THR A 2 11.12 -14.91 -3.36
CA THR A 2 9.97 -14.01 -3.22
C THR A 2 10.11 -13.28 -1.89
N ALA A 3 10.55 -12.02 -1.93
CA ALA A 3 10.59 -11.17 -0.75
C ALA A 3 9.18 -11.11 -0.13
N LEU A 4 9.10 -11.42 1.17
CA LEU A 4 7.88 -11.38 1.97
C LEU A 4 7.28 -9.97 1.87
N THR A 5 6.33 -9.78 0.95
CA THR A 5 5.68 -8.49 0.71
C THR A 5 4.52 -8.39 1.67
N VAL A 6 4.72 -7.69 2.79
CA VAL A 6 3.64 -7.51 3.77
C VAL A 6 2.71 -6.41 3.26
N THR A 7 1.43 -6.73 3.24
CA THR A 7 0.40 -6.03 2.47
C THR A 7 -0.71 -5.64 3.43
N PHE A 8 -0.95 -4.36 3.64
CA PHE A 8 -1.89 -3.89 4.65
C PHE A 8 -2.85 -2.81 4.14
N ILE A 9 -4.11 -2.97 4.54
CA ILE A 9 -5.18 -1.99 4.33
C ILE A 9 -5.58 -1.40 5.69
N ILE A 10 -5.71 -0.07 5.73
CA ILE A 10 -6.28 0.73 6.82
C ILE A 10 -5.41 0.91 8.07
N LYS A 11 -5.03 -0.12 8.85
CA LYS A 11 -4.44 0.06 10.20
C LYS A 11 -2.96 -0.35 10.33
N GLN A 12 -2.11 0.17 9.45
CA GLN A 12 -0.69 -0.18 9.41
C GLN A 12 0.07 0.29 10.67
N ALA A 13 -0.18 1.52 11.12
CA ALA A 13 0.51 2.13 12.26
C ALA A 13 0.26 1.40 13.58
N LEU A 14 -0.94 0.84 13.78
CA LEU A 14 -1.33 0.20 15.04
C LEU A 14 -0.57 -1.11 15.30
N ILE A 15 -0.33 -1.89 14.25
CA ILE A 15 0.31 -3.22 14.36
C ILE A 15 1.82 -3.09 14.13
N LEU A 16 2.23 -2.35 13.09
CA LEU A 16 3.63 -2.30 12.67
C LEU A 16 4.47 -1.26 13.40
N GLY A 17 3.83 -0.21 13.91
CA GLY A 17 4.50 0.84 14.66
C GLY A 17 5.20 0.31 15.91
N PRO A 18 4.49 -0.37 16.82
CA PRO A 18 5.10 -0.98 18.00
C PRO A 18 6.18 -2.03 17.68
N LEU A 19 6.11 -2.67 16.51
CA LEU A 19 7.10 -3.65 16.05
C LEU A 19 8.36 -3.01 15.43
N GLY A 20 8.38 -1.68 15.27
CA GLY A 20 9.50 -0.94 14.67
C GLY A 20 9.69 -1.16 13.17
N ILE A 21 8.75 -1.86 12.52
CA ILE A 21 8.86 -2.27 11.10
C ILE A 21 8.75 -1.06 10.15
N ILE A 22 8.01 -0.01 10.55
CA ILE A 22 7.76 1.17 9.73
C ILE A 22 8.78 2.30 9.92
N LYS A 23 9.78 2.13 10.79
CA LYS A 23 10.75 3.19 11.08
C LYS A 23 11.59 3.54 9.84
N GLY A 24 11.52 4.79 9.40
CA GLY A 24 12.17 5.30 8.20
C GLY A 24 11.56 4.82 6.87
N VAL A 25 10.42 4.12 6.92
CA VAL A 25 9.75 3.57 5.74
C VAL A 25 8.66 4.53 5.28
N LYS A 26 8.65 4.84 3.97
CA LYS A 26 7.55 5.58 3.34
C LYS A 26 6.32 4.68 3.23
N ALA A 27 5.19 5.15 3.75
CA ALA A 27 3.93 4.42 3.78
C ALA A 27 2.73 5.36 3.70
N THR A 28 1.62 4.85 3.20
CA THR A 28 0.31 5.53 3.22
C THR A 28 -0.67 4.73 4.06
N GLY A 29 -1.74 5.38 4.47
CA GLY A 29 -2.77 4.82 5.33
C GLY A 29 -3.90 5.81 5.47
N TYR A 30 -4.94 5.40 6.22
CA TYR A 30 -6.10 6.26 6.39
C TYR A 30 -5.68 7.62 6.99
N PRO A 31 -6.19 8.77 6.50
CA PRO A 31 -5.69 10.09 6.90
C PRO A 31 -5.65 10.34 8.42
N PHE A 32 -6.64 9.83 9.18
CA PHE A 32 -6.64 9.97 10.65
C PHE A 32 -5.49 9.23 11.35
N LEU A 33 -4.84 8.27 10.69
CA LEU A 33 -3.71 7.51 11.22
C LEU A 33 -2.35 8.12 10.88
N LYS A 34 -2.32 9.27 10.19
CA LYS A 34 -1.08 9.96 9.83
C LYS A 34 -0.21 10.23 11.06
N GLU A 35 -0.78 10.84 12.09
CA GLU A 35 -0.07 11.16 13.33
C GLU A 35 0.47 9.90 14.03
N ASP A 36 -0.31 8.82 14.04
CA ASP A 36 0.13 7.53 14.59
C ASP A 36 1.28 6.94 13.79
N LEU A 37 1.23 7.03 12.46
CA LEU A 37 2.28 6.51 11.58
C LEU A 37 3.59 7.28 11.77
N GLU A 38 3.52 8.62 11.79
CA GLU A 38 4.67 9.50 12.00
C GLU A 38 5.25 9.34 13.41
N ARG A 39 4.39 9.25 14.45
CA ARG A 39 4.83 9.01 15.84
C ARG A 39 5.58 7.70 16.01
N ASN A 40 5.25 6.69 15.21
CA ASN A 40 5.97 5.41 15.18
C ASN A 40 7.17 5.40 14.21
N GLY A 41 7.57 6.56 13.68
CA GLY A 41 8.76 6.75 12.85
C GLY A 41 8.58 6.43 11.36
N GLY A 42 7.34 6.23 10.89
CA GLY A 42 7.05 6.12 9.47
C GLY A 42 7.02 7.47 8.77
N ILE A 43 7.20 7.48 7.45
CA ILE A 43 7.11 8.69 6.62
C ILE A 43 5.78 8.62 5.87
N TYR A 44 4.80 9.44 6.27
CA TYR A 44 3.48 9.44 5.65
C TYR A 44 3.52 9.95 4.21
N SER A 45 2.80 9.27 3.31
CA SER A 45 2.57 9.74 1.94
C SER A 45 1.08 9.95 1.70
N GLU A 46 0.74 11.02 1.00
CA GLU A 46 -0.63 11.29 0.54
C GLU A 46 -1.07 10.42 -0.65
N GLU A 47 -0.13 9.69 -1.26
CA GLU A 47 -0.38 8.79 -2.39
C GLU A 47 -1.44 7.73 -2.03
N PRO A 48 -2.30 7.34 -3.00
CA PRO A 48 -3.33 6.33 -2.77
C PRO A 48 -2.73 4.96 -2.41
N VAL A 49 -1.58 4.64 -3.02
CA VAL A 49 -0.81 3.43 -2.78
C VAL A 49 0.66 3.78 -2.77
N VAL A 50 1.42 3.24 -1.81
CA VAL A 50 2.89 3.34 -1.78
C VAL A 50 3.48 1.95 -1.91
N ILE A 51 4.36 1.79 -2.89
CA ILE A 51 5.12 0.57 -3.15
C ILE A 51 6.54 0.78 -2.62
N GLY A 52 6.86 0.15 -1.49
CA GLY A 52 8.22 0.10 -0.96
C GLY A 52 8.94 -1.19 -1.35
N ASP A 53 10.16 -1.33 -0.85
CA ASP A 53 10.98 -2.53 -1.09
C ASP A 53 10.41 -3.77 -0.40
N ARG A 54 9.89 -3.60 0.83
CA ARG A 54 9.41 -4.69 1.70
C ARG A 54 7.90 -4.65 1.98
N MET A 55 7.23 -3.57 1.60
CA MET A 55 5.85 -3.32 1.99
C MET A 55 5.10 -2.59 0.89
N ILE A 56 3.82 -2.95 0.72
CA ILE A 56 2.87 -2.18 -0.07
C ILE A 56 1.78 -1.71 0.89
N THR A 57 1.48 -0.41 0.85
CA THR A 57 0.46 0.20 1.71
C THR A 57 -0.54 0.98 0.90
N SER A 58 -1.78 1.03 1.37
CA SER A 58 -2.91 1.70 0.72
C SER A 58 -3.64 2.63 1.69
N LYS A 59 -4.10 3.77 1.16
CA LYS A 59 -4.75 4.86 1.90
C LYS A 59 -6.12 4.45 2.46
N GLY A 60 -6.81 3.51 1.83
CA GLY A 60 -8.13 3.06 2.29
C GLY A 60 -8.92 2.27 1.25
N PRO A 61 -10.19 1.94 1.55
CA PRO A 61 -11.01 1.06 0.70
C PRO A 61 -11.23 1.59 -0.71
N GLY A 62 -11.33 2.92 -0.89
CA GLY A 62 -11.43 3.55 -2.22
C GLY A 62 -10.20 3.34 -3.12
N THR A 63 -9.08 2.87 -2.56
CA THR A 63 -7.84 2.61 -3.30
C THR A 63 -7.54 1.12 -3.45
N THR A 64 -8.52 0.25 -3.17
CA THR A 64 -8.34 -1.22 -3.18
C THR A 64 -7.94 -1.76 -4.55
N ILE A 65 -8.50 -1.20 -5.63
CA ILE A 65 -8.18 -1.64 -7.00
C ILE A 65 -6.72 -1.31 -7.33
N GLU A 66 -6.31 -0.06 -7.12
CA GLU A 66 -4.92 0.36 -7.30
C GLU A 66 -3.96 -0.45 -6.44
N PHE A 67 -4.37 -0.80 -5.22
CA PHE A 67 -3.58 -1.63 -4.32
C PHE A 67 -3.41 -3.07 -4.83
N ALA A 68 -4.49 -3.69 -5.29
CA ALA A 68 -4.44 -5.04 -5.87
C ALA A 68 -3.53 -5.08 -7.10
N LEU A 69 -3.63 -4.07 -7.97
CA LEU A 69 -2.79 -3.96 -9.16
C LEU A 69 -1.32 -3.71 -8.79
N ALA A 70 -1.03 -2.90 -7.78
CA ALA A 70 0.33 -2.74 -7.25
C ALA A 70 0.96 -4.07 -6.77
N ILE A 71 0.17 -4.94 -6.13
CA ILE A 71 0.62 -6.28 -5.72
C ILE A 71 0.92 -7.14 -6.95
N VAL A 72 0.03 -7.17 -7.94
CA VAL A 72 0.22 -7.93 -9.18
C VAL A 72 1.47 -7.44 -9.91
N ARG A 73 1.66 -6.13 -10.03
CA ARG A 73 2.85 -5.53 -10.64
C ARG A 73 4.13 -5.99 -9.96
N LYS A 74 4.16 -6.02 -8.62
CA LYS A 74 5.32 -6.47 -7.85
C LYS A 74 5.57 -7.98 -7.99
N ALA A 75 4.50 -8.78 -8.05
CA ALA A 75 4.58 -10.23 -8.04
C ALA A 75 4.78 -10.88 -9.43
N LYS A 76 4.21 -10.28 -10.48
CA LYS A 76 4.15 -10.83 -11.84
C LYS A 76 4.72 -9.90 -12.91
N GLY A 77 5.02 -8.66 -12.56
CA GLY A 77 5.58 -7.66 -13.47
C GLY A 77 4.51 -6.75 -14.08
N PRO A 78 4.95 -5.68 -14.76
CA PRO A 78 4.08 -4.63 -15.28
C PRO A 78 3.15 -5.10 -16.41
N GLU A 79 3.61 -6.02 -17.26
CA GLU A 79 2.79 -6.52 -18.38
C GLU A 79 1.55 -7.27 -17.89
N THR A 80 1.70 -8.11 -16.86
CA THR A 80 0.56 -8.83 -16.26
C THR A 80 -0.39 -7.89 -15.53
N GLU A 81 0.13 -6.89 -14.81
CA GLU A 81 -0.72 -5.88 -14.18
C GLU A 81 -1.53 -5.09 -15.22
N LYS A 82 -0.89 -4.67 -16.31
CA LYS A 82 -1.54 -3.93 -17.39
C LYS A 82 -2.65 -4.74 -18.05
N ALA A 83 -2.34 -5.98 -18.45
CA ALA A 83 -3.34 -6.88 -19.05
C ALA A 83 -4.52 -7.15 -18.11
N LEU A 84 -4.26 -7.27 -16.80
CA LEU A 84 -5.31 -7.44 -15.81
C LEU A 84 -6.18 -6.18 -15.70
N ARG A 85 -5.58 -4.99 -15.61
CA ARG A 85 -6.30 -3.73 -15.56
C ARG A 85 -7.22 -3.54 -16.77
N GLU A 86 -6.71 -3.82 -17.97
CA GLU A 86 -7.49 -3.71 -19.22
C GLU A 86 -8.66 -4.72 -19.28
N GLY A 87 -8.53 -5.88 -18.63
CA GLY A 87 -9.59 -6.88 -18.56
C GLY A 87 -10.59 -6.69 -17.40
N MET A 88 -10.34 -5.78 -16.47
CA MET A 88 -11.21 -5.54 -15.33
C MET A 88 -12.32 -4.54 -15.69
N VAL A 89 -13.56 -4.86 -15.33
CA VAL A 89 -14.69 -3.93 -15.40
C VAL A 89 -14.65 -3.05 -14.15
N ILE A 90 -13.86 -1.98 -14.20
CA ILE A 90 -13.73 -1.01 -13.12
C ILE A 90 -14.71 0.13 -13.42
N PRO A 91 -15.72 0.37 -12.56
CA PRO A 91 -16.55 1.56 -12.71
C PRO A 91 -15.67 2.80 -12.47
N GLU A 92 -15.68 3.74 -13.41
CA GLU A 92 -15.09 5.06 -13.21
C GLU A 92 -15.94 5.76 -12.14
N CYS A 93 -15.42 5.89 -10.92
CA CYS A 93 -16.00 6.78 -9.93
C CYS A 93 -15.47 8.19 -10.20
N GLU A 94 -16.31 9.04 -10.80
CA GLU A 94 -16.15 10.51 -10.76
C GLU A 94 -16.25 11.04 -9.31
#